data_AF-A0A238VDZ3-F1
#
_entry.id   AF-A0A238VDZ3-F1
#
_cell.length_a   1.000
_cell.length_b   1.000
_cell.length_c   1.000
_cell.angle_alpha   90.00
_cell.angle_beta   90.00
_cell.angle_gamma   90.00
#
_symmetry.space_group_name_H-M   'P 1'
#
loop_
_entity.id
_entity.type
_entity.pdbx_description
1 polymer ?
#
loop_
_entity_poly.entity_id
_entity_poly.type
_entity_poly.pdbx_seq_one_letter_code
_entity_poly.pdbx_strand_id
1 'polypeptide(L)' 'MRKQLTSDLGVYALSGLFSLVVFVVALLVLSATLPGGLGDRQLVGLVVGYLLFVAVYAAAWFIYTGIDAREEV' A
#
# COMPACT_ATOMS: atom_id res chain seq x y z
N MET A 1 10.38 -16.81 -12.28
CA MET A 1 10.19 -15.39 -11.92
C MET A 1 9.27 -14.64 -12.90
N ARG A 2 9.41 -14.79 -14.22
CA ARG A 2 8.57 -14.07 -15.20
C ARG A 2 7.06 -14.32 -15.06
N LYS A 3 6.63 -15.57 -14.78
CA LYS A 3 5.22 -15.95 -14.60
C LYS A 3 4.51 -15.25 -13.41
N GLN A 4 5.23 -14.93 -12.33
CA GLN A 4 4.64 -14.23 -11.17
C GLN A 4 4.40 -12.73 -11.43
N LEU A 5 5.12 -12.15 -12.39
CA LEU A 5 4.86 -10.78 -12.87
C LEU A 5 3.74 -10.72 -13.91
N THR A 6 3.30 -11.86 -14.45
CA THR A 6 2.23 -11.97 -15.47
C THR A 6 0.89 -12.44 -14.89
N SER A 7 0.90 -12.91 -13.64
CA SER A 7 -0.27 -13.34 -12.87
C SER A 7 -0.56 -12.23 -11.86
N ASP A 8 -1.82 -11.97 -11.52
CA ASP A 8 -2.31 -10.80 -10.78
C ASP A 8 -1.49 -10.42 -9.54
N LEU A 9 -0.79 -11.39 -8.95
CA LEU A 9 0.26 -11.21 -7.95
C LEU A 9 1.26 -10.07 -8.26
N GLY A 10 1.72 -9.95 -9.51
CA GLY A 10 2.64 -8.90 -9.95
C GLY A 10 1.99 -7.52 -9.94
N VAL A 11 0.71 -7.44 -10.29
CA VAL A 11 -0.06 -6.19 -10.28
C VAL A 11 -0.35 -5.76 -8.85
N TYR A 12 -0.69 -6.69 -7.94
CA TYR A 12 -0.82 -6.38 -6.52
C TYR A 12 0.52 -5.92 -5.93
N ALA A 13 1.61 -6.66 -6.11
CA ALA A 13 2.92 -6.24 -5.60
C ALA A 13 3.34 -4.85 -6.13
N LEU A 14 3.14 -4.58 -7.42
CA LEU A 14 3.51 -3.30 -8.03
C LEU A 14 2.61 -2.14 -7.55
N SER A 15 1.29 -2.35 -7.46
CA SER A 15 0.35 -1.33 -6.98
C SER A 15 0.53 -1.03 -5.50
N GLY A 16 0.82 -2.05 -4.68
CA GLY A 16 1.21 -1.89 -3.29
C GLY A 16 2.49 -1.05 -3.14
N LEU A 17 3.55 -1.39 -3.88
CA LEU A 17 4.80 -0.62 -3.88
C LEU A 17 4.59 0.82 -4.36
N PHE A 18 3.82 0.99 -5.43
CA PHE A 18 3.48 2.32 -5.95
C PHE A 18 2.74 3.16 -4.89
N SER A 19 1.76 2.58 -4.20
CA SER A 19 1.03 3.27 -3.14
C SER A 19 1.96 3.73 -2.00
N LEU A 20 2.95 2.91 -1.64
CA LEU A 20 3.95 3.26 -0.63
C LEU A 20 4.81 4.44 -1.07
N VAL A 21 5.30 4.40 -2.31
CA VAL A 21 6.08 5.51 -2.87
C VAL A 21 5.27 6.80 -2.88
N VAL A 22 4.02 6.74 -3.34
CA VAL A 22 3.11 7.91 -3.36
C VAL A 22 2.89 8.45 -1.95
N PHE A 23 2.63 7.58 -0.97
CA PHE A 23 2.44 7.99 0.43
C PHE A 23 3.68 8.68 0.99
N VAL A 24 4.86 8.09 0.81
CA VAL A 24 6.13 8.67 1.30
C VAL A 24 6.40 10.01 0.63
N VAL A 25 6.24 10.11 -0.70
CA VAL A 25 6.45 11.36 -1.44
C VAL A 25 5.46 12.43 -0.98
N ALA A 26 4.18 12.10 -0.83
CA ALA A 26 3.17 13.03 -0.36
C ALA A 26 3.48 13.51 1.06
N LEU A 27 3.91 12.62 1.95
CA LEU A 27 4.27 12.96 3.33
C LEU A 27 5.51 13.88 3.37
N LEU A 28 6.52 13.61 2.55
CA LEU A 28 7.70 14.46 2.42
C LEU A 28 7.35 15.86 1.89
N VAL A 29 6.54 15.93 0.83
CA VAL A 29 6.08 17.21 0.28
C VAL A 29 5.30 17.97 1.35
N LEU A 30 4.31 17.33 1.98
CA LEU A 30 3.50 17.96 3.01
C LEU A 30 4.36 18.47 4.18
N SER A 31 5.30 17.66 4.66
CA SER A 31 6.22 18.04 5.73
C SER A 31 7.10 19.24 5.37
N ALA A 32 7.55 19.32 4.12
CA ALA A 32 8.40 20.41 3.64
C ALA A 32 7.62 21.71 3.35
N THR A 33 6.35 21.62 2.95
CA THR A 33 5.57 22.78 2.51
C THR A 33 4.67 23.36 3.59
N LEU A 34 4.37 22.63 4.67
CA LEU A 34 3.48 23.12 5.73
C LEU A 34 4.20 24.16 6.60
N PRO A 35 3.68 25.39 6.73
CA PRO A 35 4.24 26.38 7.66
C PRO A 35 4.13 25.88 9.10
N GLY A 36 5.27 25.77 9.80
CA GLY A 36 5.32 25.19 11.15
C GLY A 36 5.52 23.67 11.19
N GLY A 37 5.62 23.01 10.02
CA GLY A 37 5.85 21.58 9.90
C GLY A 37 4.64 20.70 10.23
N LEU A 38 4.80 19.39 10.04
CA LEU A 38 3.77 18.41 10.37
C LEU A 38 3.87 18.05 11.86
N GLY A 39 2.80 18.28 12.63
CA GLY A 39 2.81 17.96 14.07
C GLY A 39 2.74 16.45 14.35
N ASP A 40 3.28 16.02 15.49
CA ASP A 40 3.39 14.60 15.87
C ASP A 40 2.07 13.85 15.79
N ARG A 41 0.98 14.43 16.30
CA ARG A 41 -0.36 13.80 16.27
C ARG A 41 -0.86 13.59 14.84
N GLN A 42 -0.59 14.54 13.95
CA GLN A 42 -1.01 14.47 12.56
C GLN A 42 -0.17 13.44 11.80
N LEU A 43 1.15 13.42 12.03
CA LEU A 43 2.05 12.42 11.48
C LEU A 43 1.64 11.01 11.90
N VAL A 44 1.43 10.79 13.20
CA VAL A 44 0.98 9.49 13.73
C VAL A 44 -0.36 9.10 13.09
N GLY A 45 -1.32 10.03 13.00
CA GLY A 45 -2.60 9.76 12.36
C GLY A 45 -2.47 9.33 10.90
N LEU A 46 -1.64 10.03 10.12
CA LEU A 46 -1.39 9.70 8.71
C LEU A 46 -0.71 8.34 8.55
N VAL A 47 0.32 8.06 9.35
CA VAL A 47 1.05 6.79 9.31
C VAL A 47 0.13 5.64 9.73
N VAL A 48 -0.61 5.77 10.82
CA VAL A 48 -1.56 4.75 11.29
C VAL A 48 -2.64 4.51 10.25
N GLY A 49 -3.24 5.56 9.68
CA GLY A 49 -4.23 5.44 8.62
C GLY A 49 -3.70 4.71 7.39
N TYR A 50 -2.47 5.02 6.97
CA TYR A 50 -1.81 4.31 5.87
C TYR A 50 -1.54 2.83 6.19
N LEU A 51 -1.11 2.52 7.41
CA LEU A 51 -0.92 1.12 7.83
C LEU A 51 -2.23 0.33 7.87
N LEU A 52 -3.33 0.96 8.29
CA LEU A 52 -4.66 0.36 8.21
C LEU A 52 -5.08 0.09 6.76
N PHE A 53 -4.81 1.04 5.85
CA PHE A 53 -5.03 0.84 4.42
C PHE A 53 -4.21 -0.36 3.90
N VAL A 54 -2.91 -0.44 4.23
CA VAL A 54 -2.05 -1.57 3.84
C VAL A 54 -2.58 -2.90 4.39
N ALA A 55 -3.09 -2.91 5.62
CA ALA A 55 -3.68 -4.11 6.21
C ALA A 55 -4.93 -4.59 5.44
N VAL A 56 -5.84 -3.67 5.09
CA VAL A 56 -7.02 -3.98 4.29
C VAL A 56 -6.62 -4.46 2.89
N TYR A 57 -5.65 -3.78 2.28
CA TYR A 57 -5.10 -4.15 0.99
C TYR A 57 -4.53 -5.58 1.00
N ALA A 58 -3.72 -5.91 2.01
CA ALA A 58 -3.14 -7.23 2.18
C ALA A 58 -4.22 -8.30 2.43
N ALA A 59 -5.26 -7.99 3.20
CA ALA A 59 -6.39 -8.89 3.40
C ALA A 59 -7.13 -9.16 2.10
N ALA A 60 -7.39 -8.13 1.29
CA ALA A 60 -8.03 -8.28 -0.01
C ALA A 60 -7.17 -9.15 -0.95
N TRP A 61 -5.87 -8.88 -1.04
CA TRP A 61 -4.96 -9.71 -1.82
C TRP A 61 -5.00 -11.17 -1.34
N PHE A 62 -4.86 -11.42 -0.03
CA PHE A 62 -4.91 -12.78 0.52
C PHE A 62 -6.20 -13.53 0.15
N ILE A 63 -7.35 -12.86 0.22
CA ILE A 63 -8.65 -13.44 -0.16
C ILE A 63 -8.66 -13.81 -1.64
N TYR A 64 -8.31 -12.88 -2.53
CA TYR A 64 -8.34 -13.13 -3.98
C TYR A 64 -7.40 -14.26 -4.39
N THR A 65 -6.15 -14.26 -3.90
CA THR A 65 -5.22 -15.36 -4.18
C THR A 65 -5.73 -16.71 -3.68
N GLY A 66 -6.47 -16.72 -2.57
CA GLY A 66 -7.08 -17.92 -2.02
C GLY A 66 -8.31 -18.42 -2.81
N ILE A 67 -8.99 -17.55 -3.55
CA ILE A 67 -10.08 -17.92 -4.46
C ILE A 67 -9.50 -18.51 -5.74
N ASP A 68 -8.54 -17.84 -6.38
CA ASP A 68 -7.89 -18.31 -7.62
C ASP A 68 -7.33 -19.73 -7.44
N ALA A 69 -6.65 -19.97 -6.31
CA ALA A 69 -6.07 -21.28 -6.00
C ALA A 69 -7.11 -22.42 -5.84
N ARG A 70 -8.40 -22.10 -5.62
CA ARG A 70 -9.49 -23.08 -5.52
C ARG A 70 -10.19 -23.31 -6.85
N GLU A 71 -10.19 -22.33 -7.74
CA GLU A 71 -10.79 -22.45 -9.08
C GLU A 71 -9.90 -23.20 -10.07
N GLU A 72 -8.58 -23.25 -9.82
CA GLU A 72 -7.62 -24.02 -10.62
C GLU A 72 -7.58 -25.54 -10.32
N VAL A 73 -8.34 -26.04 -9.33
CA VAL A 73 -8.40 -27.45 -8.90
C VAL A 73 -9.59 -28.20 -9.51
#